data_AF-A0AAD9UWF1-F1
#
_entry.id   AF-A0AAD9UWF1-F1
#
_cell.length_a   1.000
_cell.length_b   1.000
_cell.length_c   1.000
_cell.angle_alpha   90.00
_cell.angle_beta   90.00
_cell.angle_gamma   90.00
#
_symmetry.space_group_name_H-M   'P 1'
#
loop_
_entity.id
_entity.type
_entity.pdbx_description
1 polymer ?
#
loop_
_entity_poly.entity_id
_entity_poly.type
_entity_poly.pdbx_seq_one_letter_code
_entity_poly.pdbx_strand_id
1 'polypeptide(L)'
;MSDVLLQYMQRRYEWEISVTDPPLSYIKQQGIFRFQIALGVNIPYPLLKIWYENVHKAEGFPKSWFRTGYRIQGRLESEAGIVAGKYRQNKGQKREQLNSKCLTLSILNADLVSIEEMERKLHTTRDELSEWEKKFDDLEAEKQKLINEMRDVQRKNEEEIIHLEAAGEELKDYVDQLERQSGLTCQSKKVGEVGQKQRQRKLKVLKERAECALWFAKSFGLELGILKFKDVKCNETYSLHYHTPMTSRAEEEETPESSPEELSDYQRSQIEQILFLLDKFYVSDRFYHELTVAYEDIPSSYLIKQLRSDLNRMTNIA
;
A
#
# COMPACT_ATOMS: atom_id res chain seq x y z
N MET A 1 66.81 12.15 -16.27
CA MET A 1 65.44 11.98 -15.72
C MET A 1 64.57 11.08 -16.58
N SER A 2 64.66 11.14 -17.91
CA SER A 2 63.97 10.24 -18.84
C SER A 2 64.34 8.76 -18.63
N ASP A 3 65.63 8.42 -18.49
CA ASP A 3 66.08 7.02 -18.38
C ASP A 3 65.67 6.33 -17.06
N VAL A 4 65.53 7.09 -15.98
CA VAL A 4 65.06 6.56 -14.69
C VAL A 4 63.56 6.25 -14.76
N LEU A 5 62.78 7.09 -15.43
CA LEU A 5 61.35 6.87 -15.66
C LEU A 5 61.10 5.75 -16.68
N LEU A 6 61.95 5.62 -17.70
CA LEU A 6 61.95 4.49 -18.64
C LEU A 6 62.31 3.17 -17.94
N GLN A 7 63.32 3.14 -17.07
CA GLN A 7 63.60 1.97 -16.23
C GLN A 7 62.47 1.66 -15.24
N TYR A 8 61.80 2.67 -14.70
CA TYR A 8 60.66 2.47 -13.79
C TYR A 8 59.41 1.97 -14.52
N MET A 9 59.18 2.43 -15.74
CA MET A 9 58.09 1.96 -16.61
C MET A 9 58.41 0.57 -17.17
N GLN A 10 59.65 0.27 -17.58
CA GLN A 10 60.09 -1.06 -18.02
C GLN A 10 59.99 -2.10 -16.90
N ARG A 11 60.41 -1.78 -15.66
CA ARG A 11 60.22 -2.65 -14.49
C ARG A 11 58.74 -2.95 -14.17
N ARG A 12 57.82 -2.08 -14.61
CA ARG A 12 56.38 -2.26 -14.43
C ARG A 12 55.80 -3.33 -15.38
N TYR A 13 56.52 -3.66 -16.47
CA TYR A 13 56.17 -4.69 -17.44
C TYR A 13 56.96 -6.01 -17.27
N GLU A 14 57.90 -6.11 -16.31
CA GLU A 14 58.70 -7.32 -16.07
C GLU A 14 57.99 -8.38 -15.20
N TRP A 15 56.90 -8.01 -14.53
CA TRP A 15 56.20 -8.90 -13.60
C TRP A 15 54.97 -9.49 -14.27
N GLU A 16 55.15 -10.64 -14.89
CA GLU A 16 54.06 -11.41 -15.48
C GLU A 16 53.52 -12.47 -14.51
N ILE A 17 52.20 -12.62 -14.52
CA ILE A 17 51.54 -13.76 -13.89
C ILE A 17 51.73 -14.95 -14.83
N SER A 18 52.25 -16.06 -14.31
CA SER A 18 52.45 -17.28 -15.09
C SER A 18 51.65 -18.43 -14.51
N VAL A 19 51.19 -19.32 -15.40
CA VAL A 19 50.53 -20.57 -15.01
C VAL A 19 51.59 -21.63 -14.84
N THR A 20 51.53 -22.37 -13.74
CA THR A 20 52.47 -23.42 -13.39
C THR A 20 51.75 -24.67 -12.91
N ASP A 21 52.51 -25.77 -12.85
CA ASP A 21 52.01 -27.01 -12.27
C ASP A 21 51.65 -26.83 -10.78
N PRO A 22 50.62 -27.55 -10.30
CA PRO A 22 50.25 -27.55 -8.89
C PRO A 22 51.46 -27.85 -7.98
N PRO A 23 51.76 -26.98 -6.98
CA PRO A 23 52.87 -27.21 -6.08
C PRO A 23 52.62 -28.44 -5.21
N LEU A 24 53.52 -29.42 -5.26
CA LEU A 24 53.46 -30.66 -4.47
C LEU A 24 53.43 -30.40 -2.95
N SER A 25 54.02 -29.28 -2.52
CA SER A 25 53.98 -28.84 -1.12
C SER A 25 52.55 -28.51 -0.65
N TYR A 26 51.72 -27.93 -1.52
CA TYR A 26 50.34 -27.59 -1.18
C TYR A 26 49.46 -28.83 -1.05
N ILE A 27 49.63 -29.79 -1.95
CA ILE A 27 48.97 -31.12 -1.92
C ILE A 27 49.24 -31.79 -0.56
N LYS A 28 50.51 -31.81 -0.14
CA LYS A 28 50.92 -32.41 1.13
C LYS A 28 50.40 -31.66 2.35
N GLN A 29 50.37 -30.32 2.31
CA GLN A 29 49.97 -29.49 3.45
C GLN A 29 48.45 -29.50 3.69
N GLN A 30 47.65 -29.58 2.63
CA GLN A 30 46.19 -29.48 2.71
C GLN A 30 45.47 -30.83 2.63
N GLY A 31 46.19 -31.94 2.38
CA GLY A 31 45.57 -33.26 2.22
C GLY A 31 44.65 -33.35 0.99
N ILE A 32 44.90 -32.52 -0.02
CA ILE A 32 44.10 -32.42 -1.25
C ILE A 32 44.72 -33.32 -2.30
N PHE A 33 43.90 -34.05 -3.06
CA PHE A 33 44.42 -34.87 -4.15
C PHE A 33 44.88 -34.01 -5.34
N ARG A 34 45.96 -34.42 -6.03
CA ARG A 34 46.50 -33.69 -7.19
C ARG A 34 45.44 -33.39 -8.26
N PHE A 35 44.51 -34.32 -8.49
CA PHE A 35 43.44 -34.18 -9.49
C PHE A 35 42.36 -33.13 -9.12
N GLN A 36 42.35 -32.64 -7.89
CA GLN A 36 41.42 -31.58 -7.45
C GLN A 36 41.98 -30.18 -7.76
N ILE A 37 43.28 -30.06 -8.03
CA ILE A 37 43.92 -28.79 -8.40
C ILE A 37 43.88 -28.67 -9.92
N ALA A 38 43.23 -27.62 -10.41
CA ALA A 38 43.17 -27.31 -11.83
C ALA A 38 44.52 -26.80 -12.33
N LEU A 39 45.08 -25.80 -11.65
CA LEU A 39 46.33 -25.15 -12.04
C LEU A 39 46.98 -24.39 -10.87
N GLY A 40 48.29 -24.15 -10.98
CA GLY A 40 49.02 -23.19 -10.16
C GLY A 40 49.12 -21.84 -10.87
N VAL A 41 49.00 -20.74 -10.12
CA VAL A 41 49.24 -19.38 -10.60
C VAL A 41 50.40 -18.79 -9.81
N ASN A 42 51.48 -18.46 -10.50
CA ASN A 42 52.60 -17.73 -9.91
C ASN A 42 52.35 -16.24 -9.99
N ILE A 43 52.21 -15.61 -8.83
CA ILE A 43 52.02 -14.17 -8.69
C ILE A 43 53.28 -13.54 -8.10
N PRO A 44 54.01 -12.70 -8.85
CA PRO A 44 55.16 -11.97 -8.33
C PRO A 44 54.81 -11.15 -7.07
N TYR A 45 55.70 -11.20 -6.07
CA TYR A 45 55.55 -10.44 -4.83
C TYR A 45 55.37 -8.92 -5.03
N PRO A 46 56.04 -8.28 -6.01
CA PRO A 46 55.75 -6.88 -6.32
C PRO A 46 54.29 -6.62 -6.72
N LEU A 47 53.66 -7.52 -7.51
CA LEU A 47 52.25 -7.39 -7.91
C LEU A 47 51.31 -7.56 -6.72
N LEU A 48 51.57 -8.54 -5.84
CA LEU A 48 50.78 -8.74 -4.62
C LEU A 48 50.82 -7.51 -3.71
N LYS A 49 51.99 -6.89 -3.57
CA LYS A 49 52.15 -5.67 -2.80
C LYS A 49 51.32 -4.52 -3.40
N ILE A 50 51.40 -4.31 -4.71
CA ILE A 50 50.64 -3.26 -5.41
C ILE A 50 49.14 -3.50 -5.23
N TRP A 51 48.70 -4.75 -5.41
CA TRP A 51 47.31 -5.14 -5.22
C TRP A 51 46.84 -4.85 -3.79
N TYR A 52 47.59 -5.27 -2.76
CA TYR A 52 47.27 -5.00 -1.36
C TYR A 52 47.15 -3.49 -1.07
N GLU A 53 48.11 -2.70 -1.56
CA GLU A 53 48.07 -1.26 -1.36
C GLU A 53 46.88 -0.62 -2.07
N ASN A 54 46.50 -1.07 -3.27
CA ASN A 54 45.37 -0.51 -4.01
C ASN A 54 44.02 -0.87 -3.36
N VAL A 55 43.84 -2.14 -2.97
CA VAL A 55 42.60 -2.60 -2.31
C VAL A 55 42.39 -1.92 -0.96
N HIS A 56 43.45 -1.57 -0.24
CA HIS A 56 43.37 -0.90 1.06
C HIS A 56 43.46 0.63 1.03
N LYS A 57 43.85 1.25 -0.10
CA LYS A 57 43.90 2.72 -0.26
C LYS A 57 42.73 3.28 -1.05
N ALA A 58 42.10 2.51 -1.93
CA ALA A 58 41.01 3.00 -2.76
C ALA A 58 39.64 2.74 -2.10
N GLU A 59 38.99 3.81 -1.62
CA GLU A 59 37.56 3.80 -1.35
C GLU A 59 36.83 3.51 -2.67
N GLY A 60 36.22 2.33 -2.80
CA GLY A 60 35.45 1.92 -3.97
C GLY A 60 36.09 0.86 -4.86
N PHE A 61 37.27 0.32 -4.54
CA PHE A 61 37.75 -0.87 -5.25
C PHE A 61 36.86 -2.08 -4.89
N PRO A 62 36.33 -2.83 -5.87
CA PRO A 62 35.50 -3.99 -5.60
C PRO A 62 36.33 -5.00 -4.79
N LYS A 63 35.97 -5.17 -3.51
CA LYS A 63 36.64 -6.15 -2.64
C LYS A 63 36.47 -7.58 -3.17
N SER A 64 35.51 -7.83 -4.05
CA SER A 64 35.21 -9.16 -4.60
C SER A 64 35.54 -9.24 -6.10
N TRP A 65 36.83 -9.29 -6.45
CA TRP A 65 37.23 -9.68 -7.82
C TRP A 65 36.85 -11.15 -8.13
N PHE A 66 36.78 -12.00 -7.10
CA PHE A 66 36.43 -13.41 -7.25
C PHE A 66 35.04 -13.67 -6.66
N ARG A 67 33.99 -13.53 -7.47
CA ARG A 67 32.59 -13.74 -7.03
C ARG A 67 32.29 -15.14 -6.48
N THR A 68 33.06 -16.15 -6.88
CA THR A 68 32.89 -17.57 -6.49
C THR A 68 34.08 -18.13 -5.70
N GLY A 69 35.08 -17.30 -5.41
CA GLY A 69 36.39 -17.77 -4.93
C GLY A 69 36.75 -17.29 -3.54
N TYR A 70 35.87 -17.39 -2.53
CA TYR A 70 36.16 -16.96 -1.14
C TYR A 70 37.48 -17.52 -0.62
N ARG A 71 37.82 -18.76 -0.99
CA ARG A 71 39.09 -19.41 -0.68
C ARG A 71 40.29 -18.72 -1.35
N ILE A 72 40.18 -18.47 -2.65
CA ILE A 72 41.22 -17.80 -3.44
C ILE A 72 41.43 -16.39 -2.91
N GLN A 73 40.34 -15.65 -2.72
CA GLN A 73 40.35 -14.29 -2.22
C GLN A 73 40.97 -14.22 -0.82
N GLY A 74 40.49 -15.01 0.14
CA GLY A 74 41.02 -14.98 1.50
C GLY A 74 42.50 -15.35 1.57
N ARG A 75 42.95 -16.30 0.74
CA ARG A 75 44.37 -16.66 0.65
C ARG A 75 45.20 -15.56 0.01
N LEU A 76 44.70 -14.95 -1.05
CA LEU A 76 45.36 -13.82 -1.72
C LEU A 76 45.49 -12.63 -0.76
N GLU A 77 44.43 -12.30 -0.01
CA GLU A 77 44.42 -11.24 1.00
C GLU A 77 45.46 -11.49 2.11
N SER A 78 45.46 -12.70 2.67
CA SER A 78 46.39 -13.09 3.73
C SER A 78 47.85 -12.99 3.26
N GLU A 79 48.17 -13.60 2.12
CA GLU A 79 49.53 -13.63 1.59
C GLU A 79 49.97 -12.25 1.11
N ALA A 80 49.09 -11.46 0.49
CA ALA A 80 49.41 -10.10 0.07
C ALA A 80 49.67 -9.18 1.27
N GLY A 81 48.95 -9.35 2.37
CA GLY A 81 49.22 -8.66 3.64
C GLY A 81 50.60 -9.01 4.22
N ILE A 82 50.95 -10.29 4.22
CA ILE A 82 52.28 -10.77 4.67
C ILE A 82 53.38 -10.19 3.77
N VAL A 83 53.20 -10.23 2.44
CA VAL A 83 54.16 -9.69 1.47
C VAL A 83 54.32 -8.19 1.66
N ALA A 84 53.22 -7.44 1.79
CA ALA A 84 53.26 -6.01 2.06
C ALA A 84 54.02 -5.71 3.37
N GLY A 85 53.79 -6.51 4.42
CA GLY A 85 54.55 -6.44 5.67
C GLY A 85 56.06 -6.66 5.48
N LYS A 86 56.45 -7.70 4.73
CA LYS A 86 57.86 -7.99 4.39
C LYS A 86 58.52 -6.82 3.65
N TYR A 87 57.79 -6.13 2.76
CA TYR A 87 58.29 -4.95 2.06
C TYR A 87 58.40 -3.70 2.94
N ARG A 88 57.58 -3.58 4.00
CA ARG A 88 57.70 -2.49 4.98
C ARG A 88 58.90 -2.69 5.91
N GLN A 89 59.16 -3.94 6.30
CA GLN A 89 60.23 -4.30 7.23
C GLN A 89 61.63 -4.31 6.58
N ASN A 90 61.74 -4.69 5.31
CA ASN A 90 63.03 -4.81 4.62
C ASN A 90 63.38 -3.56 3.79
N LYS A 91 64.63 -3.11 3.88
CA LYS A 91 65.19 -1.97 3.12
C LYS A 91 66.45 -2.41 2.34
N GLY A 92 66.81 -1.63 1.31
CA GLY A 92 68.01 -1.87 0.49
C GLY A 92 67.98 -3.24 -0.22
N GLN A 93 69.12 -3.92 -0.25
CA GLN A 93 69.29 -5.20 -0.96
C GLN A 93 68.29 -6.29 -0.54
N LYS A 94 67.91 -6.35 0.74
CA LYS A 94 66.89 -7.32 1.23
C LYS A 94 65.52 -7.10 0.59
N ARG A 95 65.20 -5.86 0.22
CA ARG A 95 63.96 -5.52 -0.49
C ARG A 95 64.04 -5.89 -1.97
N GLU A 96 65.20 -5.74 -2.60
CA GLU A 96 65.42 -6.16 -3.98
C GLU A 96 65.32 -7.68 -4.13
N GLN A 97 65.80 -8.45 -3.15
CA GLN A 97 65.60 -9.90 -3.08
C GLN A 97 64.14 -10.34 -2.99
N LEU A 98 63.21 -9.48 -2.57
CA LEU A 98 61.78 -9.80 -2.58
C LEU A 98 61.19 -9.69 -3.98
N ASN A 99 61.79 -8.88 -4.87
CA ASN A 99 61.28 -8.68 -6.22
C ASN A 99 61.44 -9.92 -7.10
N SER A 100 62.37 -10.81 -6.78
CA SER A 100 62.54 -12.10 -7.47
C SER A 100 61.66 -13.22 -6.94
N LYS A 101 60.86 -12.98 -5.89
CA LYS A 101 59.97 -13.99 -5.29
C LYS A 101 58.58 -13.96 -5.90
N CYS A 102 57.96 -15.13 -5.95
CA CYS A 102 56.58 -15.33 -6.36
C CYS A 102 55.80 -16.13 -5.31
N LEU A 103 54.49 -15.90 -5.27
CA LEU A 103 53.51 -16.75 -4.59
C LEU A 103 52.95 -17.74 -5.60
N THR A 104 53.02 -19.03 -5.32
CA THR A 104 52.28 -20.03 -6.10
C THR A 104 50.93 -20.28 -5.46
N LEU A 105 49.88 -19.80 -6.11
CA LEU A 105 48.49 -19.95 -5.69
C LEU A 105 47.85 -21.13 -6.42
N SER A 106 47.39 -22.13 -5.69
CA SER A 106 46.71 -23.30 -6.27
C SER A 106 45.22 -23.01 -6.46
N ILE A 107 44.72 -23.19 -7.68
CA ILE A 107 43.31 -23.05 -8.08
C ILE A 107 42.68 -24.43 -8.15
N LEU A 108 41.55 -24.65 -7.48
CA LEU A 108 40.85 -25.92 -7.47
C LEU A 108 39.84 -25.98 -8.61
N ASN A 109 39.50 -27.19 -9.07
CA ASN A 109 38.41 -27.38 -10.05
C ASN A 109 37.08 -26.81 -9.54
N ALA A 110 36.83 -26.86 -8.23
CA ALA A 110 35.64 -26.29 -7.61
C ALA A 110 35.61 -24.75 -7.62
N ASP A 111 36.77 -24.09 -7.81
CA ASP A 111 36.82 -22.63 -7.95
C ASP A 111 36.57 -22.18 -9.40
N LEU A 112 36.57 -23.11 -10.36
CA LEU A 112 36.32 -22.82 -11.77
C LEU A 112 34.83 -22.81 -12.05
N VAL A 113 34.43 -21.89 -12.93
CA VAL A 113 33.05 -21.84 -13.45
C VAL A 113 33.09 -22.31 -14.90
N SER A 114 32.17 -23.19 -15.27
CA SER A 114 32.03 -23.63 -16.66
C SER A 114 31.58 -22.47 -17.55
N ILE A 115 32.30 -22.23 -18.65
CA ILE A 115 31.94 -21.22 -19.66
C ILE A 115 30.57 -21.57 -20.25
N GLU A 116 30.34 -22.83 -20.59
CA GLU A 116 29.06 -23.30 -21.15
C GLU A 116 27.87 -23.09 -20.19
N GLU A 117 28.10 -23.24 -18.88
CA GLU A 117 27.06 -22.97 -17.88
C GLU A 117 26.76 -21.47 -17.78
N MET A 118 27.79 -20.63 -17.82
CA MET A 118 27.64 -19.18 -17.83
C MET A 118 26.93 -18.69 -19.10
N GLU A 119 27.29 -19.21 -20.26
CA GLU A 119 26.64 -18.89 -21.53
C GLU A 119 25.16 -19.27 -21.52
N ARG A 120 24.82 -20.46 -21.00
CA ARG A 120 23.42 -20.86 -20.82
C ARG A 120 22.67 -19.90 -19.91
N LYS A 121 23.23 -19.55 -18.73
CA LYS A 121 22.61 -18.59 -17.81
C LYS A 121 22.44 -17.21 -18.45
N LEU A 122 23.44 -16.74 -19.19
CA LEU A 122 23.34 -15.48 -19.92
C LEU A 122 22.21 -15.52 -20.94
N HIS A 123 22.09 -16.62 -21.69
CA HIS A 123 21.02 -16.79 -22.67
C HIS A 123 19.64 -16.78 -22.00
N THR A 124 19.43 -17.58 -20.95
CA THR A 124 18.14 -17.60 -20.24
C THR A 124 17.80 -16.25 -19.65
N THR A 125 18.76 -15.55 -19.03
CA THR A 125 18.50 -14.19 -18.50
C THR A 125 18.18 -13.18 -19.60
N ARG A 126 18.74 -13.35 -20.80
CA ARG A 126 18.45 -12.46 -21.93
C ARG A 126 17.04 -12.69 -22.47
N ASP A 127 16.64 -13.96 -22.57
CA ASP A 127 15.30 -14.32 -23.03
C ASP A 127 14.24 -13.82 -22.03
N GLU A 128 14.47 -14.03 -20.73
CA GLU A 128 13.62 -13.49 -19.66
C GLU A 128 13.51 -11.97 -19.75
N LEU A 129 14.62 -11.24 -19.96
CA LEU A 129 14.60 -9.78 -20.14
C LEU A 129 13.74 -9.37 -21.33
N SER A 130 13.87 -10.07 -22.47
CA SER A 130 13.05 -9.78 -23.65
C SER A 130 11.57 -10.05 -23.41
N GLU A 131 11.22 -11.08 -22.64
CA GLU A 131 9.83 -11.33 -22.24
C GLU A 131 9.29 -10.23 -21.31
N TRP A 132 10.11 -9.76 -20.37
CA TRP A 132 9.73 -8.67 -19.46
C TRP A 132 9.53 -7.34 -20.19
N GLU A 133 10.39 -7.02 -21.17
CA GLU A 133 10.23 -5.84 -22.03
C GLU A 133 8.87 -5.87 -22.75
N LYS A 134 8.50 -7.00 -23.37
CA LYS A 134 7.20 -7.14 -24.04
C LYS A 134 6.03 -6.96 -23.09
N LYS A 135 6.07 -7.60 -21.91
CA LYS A 135 5.02 -7.45 -20.89
C LYS A 135 4.88 -6.00 -20.42
N PHE A 136 5.99 -5.29 -20.31
CA PHE A 136 5.98 -3.89 -19.94
C PHE A 136 5.32 -3.02 -21.02
N ASP A 137 5.64 -3.24 -22.28
CA ASP A 137 5.02 -2.53 -23.41
C ASP A 137 3.50 -2.78 -23.48
N ASP A 138 3.06 -4.03 -23.30
CA ASP A 138 1.65 -4.40 -23.27
C ASP A 138 0.90 -3.68 -22.12
N LEU A 139 1.49 -3.67 -20.92
CA LEU A 139 0.93 -2.99 -19.75
C LEU A 139 0.85 -1.47 -19.93
N GLU A 140 1.85 -0.84 -20.52
CA GLU A 140 1.84 0.60 -20.79
C GLU A 140 0.74 0.95 -21.82
N ALA A 141 0.52 0.08 -22.82
CA ALA A 141 -0.58 0.24 -23.77
C ALA A 141 -1.96 0.11 -23.11
N GLU A 142 -2.16 -0.89 -22.23
CA GLU A 142 -3.40 -1.06 -21.48
C GLU A 142 -3.68 0.12 -20.54
N LYS A 143 -2.66 0.60 -19.83
CA LYS A 143 -2.74 1.80 -18.98
C LYS A 143 -3.16 3.02 -19.80
N GLN A 144 -2.55 3.23 -20.96
CA GLN A 144 -2.90 4.37 -21.81
C GLN A 144 -4.34 4.29 -22.34
N LYS A 145 -4.79 3.07 -22.68
CA LYS A 145 -6.17 2.81 -23.07
C LYS A 145 -7.15 3.16 -21.94
N LEU A 146 -6.89 2.67 -20.72
CA LEU A 146 -7.74 2.94 -19.56
C LEU A 146 -7.82 4.44 -19.23
N ILE A 147 -6.69 5.16 -19.32
CA ILE A 147 -6.66 6.61 -19.12
C ILE A 147 -7.55 7.34 -20.13
N ASN A 148 -7.56 6.90 -21.39
CA ASN A 148 -8.40 7.50 -22.42
C ASN A 148 -9.89 7.21 -22.15
N GLU A 149 -10.23 5.97 -21.81
CA GLU A 149 -11.60 5.59 -21.44
C GLU A 149 -12.12 6.39 -20.24
N MET A 150 -11.29 6.57 -19.20
CA MET A 150 -11.64 7.39 -18.04
C MET A 150 -11.90 8.85 -18.41
N ARG A 151 -11.09 9.45 -19.30
CA ARG A 151 -11.33 10.83 -19.77
C ARG A 151 -12.62 10.94 -20.55
N ASP A 152 -12.94 9.96 -21.38
CA ASP A 152 -14.19 9.98 -22.16
C ASP A 152 -15.43 9.88 -21.26
N VAL A 153 -15.38 9.05 -20.21
CA VAL A 153 -16.45 8.98 -19.21
C VAL A 153 -16.55 10.28 -18.42
N GLN A 154 -15.42 10.85 -18.00
CA GLN A 154 -15.42 12.11 -17.26
C GLN A 154 -16.05 13.24 -18.08
N ARG A 155 -15.70 13.36 -19.37
CA ARG A 155 -16.29 14.35 -20.27
C ARG A 155 -17.82 14.19 -20.39
N LYS A 156 -18.30 12.95 -20.54
CA LYS A 156 -19.76 12.69 -20.60
C LYS A 156 -20.46 13.08 -19.30
N ASN A 157 -19.86 12.76 -18.15
CA ASN A 157 -20.42 13.14 -16.85
C ASN A 157 -20.45 14.67 -16.68
N GLU A 158 -19.40 15.37 -17.12
CA GLU A 158 -19.36 16.84 -17.11
C GLU A 158 -20.48 17.44 -17.99
N GLU A 159 -20.71 16.88 -19.19
CA GLU A 159 -21.82 17.28 -20.06
C GLU A 159 -23.20 17.04 -19.40
N GLU A 160 -23.39 15.90 -18.75
CA GLU A 160 -24.63 15.58 -18.02
C GLU A 160 -24.86 16.51 -16.83
N ILE A 161 -23.81 16.85 -16.07
CA ILE A 161 -23.89 17.80 -14.95
C ILE A 161 -24.35 19.17 -15.46
N ILE A 162 -23.75 19.69 -16.53
CA ILE A 162 -24.15 20.97 -17.12
C ILE A 162 -25.62 20.95 -17.53
N HIS A 163 -26.08 19.86 -18.15
CA HIS A 163 -27.48 19.72 -18.54
C HIS A 163 -28.43 19.69 -17.33
N LEU A 164 -28.08 18.94 -16.29
CA LEU A 164 -28.89 18.84 -15.06
C LEU A 164 -28.92 20.15 -14.29
N GLU A 165 -27.80 20.89 -14.23
CA GLU A 165 -27.73 22.22 -13.62
C GLU A 165 -28.65 23.21 -14.35
N ALA A 166 -28.65 23.20 -15.70
CA ALA A 166 -29.54 24.03 -16.49
C ALA A 166 -31.02 23.71 -16.24
N ALA A 167 -31.39 22.43 -16.25
CA ALA A 167 -32.76 22.00 -15.96
C ALA A 167 -33.19 22.35 -14.52
N GLY A 168 -32.26 22.25 -13.56
CA GLY A 168 -32.48 22.64 -12.17
C GLY A 168 -32.78 24.13 -12.02
N GLU A 169 -32.06 24.99 -12.74
CA GLU A 169 -32.30 26.44 -12.74
C GLU A 169 -33.65 26.78 -13.40
N GLU A 170 -34.01 26.14 -14.51
CA GLU A 170 -35.34 26.32 -15.13
C GLU A 170 -36.50 25.93 -14.20
N LEU A 171 -36.35 24.80 -13.49
CA LEU A 171 -37.34 24.34 -12.50
C LEU A 171 -37.48 25.33 -11.34
N LYS A 172 -36.36 25.87 -10.88
CA LYS A 172 -36.32 26.88 -9.81
C LYS A 172 -37.01 28.16 -10.24
N ASP A 173 -36.74 28.66 -11.46
CA ASP A 173 -37.42 29.81 -12.03
C ASP A 173 -38.94 29.60 -12.13
N TYR A 174 -39.37 28.38 -12.51
CA TYR A 174 -40.77 28.02 -12.58
C TYR A 174 -41.45 28.02 -11.20
N VAL A 175 -40.80 27.47 -10.18
CA VAL A 175 -41.29 27.50 -8.78
C VAL A 175 -41.42 28.94 -8.29
N ASP A 176 -40.38 29.76 -8.50
CA ASP A 176 -40.38 31.19 -8.18
C ASP A 176 -41.56 31.93 -8.84
N GLN A 177 -41.83 31.62 -10.11
CA GLN A 177 -42.94 32.22 -10.84
C GLN A 177 -44.30 31.76 -10.31
N LEU A 178 -44.45 30.49 -9.97
CA LEU A 178 -45.65 29.97 -9.32
C LEU A 178 -45.88 30.63 -7.96
N GLU A 179 -44.84 30.78 -7.13
CA GLU A 179 -44.93 31.46 -5.84
C GLU A 179 -45.34 32.95 -6.00
N ARG A 180 -44.85 33.63 -7.04
CA ARG A 180 -45.22 35.03 -7.34
C ARG A 180 -46.63 35.18 -7.91
N GLN A 181 -47.05 34.28 -8.80
CA GLN A 181 -48.38 34.30 -9.42
C GLN A 181 -49.48 33.85 -8.46
N SER A 182 -49.13 32.98 -7.53
CA SER A 182 -50.06 32.44 -6.57
C SER A 182 -50.21 33.42 -5.41
N GLY A 183 -51.19 34.32 -5.55
CA GLY A 183 -51.84 34.98 -4.43
C GLY A 183 -52.57 33.96 -3.53
N LEU A 184 -51.86 32.93 -3.02
CA LEU A 184 -52.33 31.87 -2.12
C LEU A 184 -52.70 32.38 -0.72
N THR A 185 -53.14 33.63 -0.63
CA THR A 185 -53.86 34.12 0.54
C THR A 185 -55.21 33.41 0.55
N CYS A 186 -55.32 32.39 1.41
CA CYS A 186 -56.58 31.72 1.66
C CYS A 186 -57.63 32.78 2.10
N GLN A 187 -58.55 33.14 1.20
CA GLN A 187 -59.66 34.07 1.51
C GLN A 187 -60.72 33.44 2.42
N SER A 188 -60.54 32.19 2.84
CA SER A 188 -61.45 31.52 3.76
C SER A 188 -61.20 31.95 5.21
N LYS A 189 -62.28 32.07 6.00
CA LYS A 189 -62.21 32.28 7.46
C LYS A 189 -61.13 31.39 8.10
N LYS A 190 -60.29 31.99 8.95
CA LYS A 190 -59.17 31.31 9.59
C LYS A 190 -59.66 30.14 10.43
N VAL A 191 -58.80 29.16 10.67
CA VAL A 191 -59.16 27.91 11.39
C VAL A 191 -59.67 28.19 12.82
N GLY A 192 -59.28 29.30 13.45
CA GLY A 192 -59.82 29.81 14.72
C GLY A 192 -61.17 30.53 14.65
N GLU A 193 -61.64 30.90 13.45
CA GLU A 193 -62.89 31.67 13.24
C GLU A 193 -64.09 30.76 12.90
N VAL A 194 -63.89 29.44 12.89
CA VAL A 194 -64.90 28.43 12.55
C VAL A 194 -65.20 27.54 13.75
N GLY A 195 -66.47 27.15 13.93
CA GLY A 195 -66.88 26.30 15.05
C GLY A 195 -66.18 24.93 15.05
N GLN A 196 -66.10 24.28 16.22
CA GLN A 196 -65.29 23.08 16.48
C GLN A 196 -65.46 21.94 15.44
N LYS A 197 -66.70 21.63 15.03
CA LYS A 197 -66.99 20.62 13.99
C LYS A 197 -66.46 21.02 12.60
N GLN A 198 -66.53 22.31 12.25
CA GLN A 198 -66.08 22.83 10.97
C GLN A 198 -64.54 22.94 10.93
N ARG A 199 -63.90 23.24 12.07
CA ARG A 199 -62.46 23.14 12.27
C ARG A 199 -61.94 21.71 12.06
N GLN A 200 -62.57 20.72 12.69
CA GLN A 200 -62.20 19.30 12.50
C GLN A 200 -62.32 18.86 11.04
N ARG A 201 -63.39 19.26 10.35
CA ARG A 201 -63.56 18.98 8.91
C ARG A 201 -62.48 19.64 8.06
N LYS A 202 -62.14 20.91 8.32
CA LYS A 202 -61.06 21.61 7.60
C LYS A 202 -59.70 20.94 7.83
N LEU A 203 -59.39 20.55 9.07
CA LEU A 203 -58.15 19.83 9.40
C LEU A 203 -58.09 18.45 8.72
N LYS A 204 -59.22 17.73 8.65
CA LYS A 204 -59.31 16.44 7.95
C LYS A 204 -59.07 16.59 6.45
N VAL A 205 -59.69 17.57 5.81
CA VAL A 205 -59.50 17.84 4.37
C VAL A 205 -58.06 18.27 4.07
N LEU A 206 -57.42 19.02 4.98
CA LEU A 206 -56.01 19.40 4.83
C LEU A 206 -55.09 18.18 4.96
N LYS A 207 -55.38 17.28 5.91
CA LYS A 207 -54.69 15.99 6.05
C LYS A 207 -54.82 15.17 4.77
N GLU A 208 -56.03 14.95 4.28
CA GLU A 208 -56.32 14.19 3.05
C GLU A 208 -55.64 14.80 1.81
N ARG A 209 -55.64 16.13 1.67
CA ARG A 209 -54.95 16.80 0.54
C ARG A 209 -53.43 16.71 0.62
N ALA A 210 -52.87 16.67 1.83
CA ALA A 210 -51.44 16.52 2.03
C ALA A 210 -50.96 15.08 1.81
N GLU A 211 -51.85 14.08 1.77
CA GLU A 211 -51.48 12.67 1.61
C GLU A 211 -50.63 12.41 0.35
N CYS A 212 -50.90 13.07 -0.78
CA CYS A 212 -50.08 12.92 -1.98
C CYS A 212 -48.65 13.45 -1.79
N ALA A 213 -48.49 14.60 -1.15
CA ALA A 213 -47.17 15.17 -0.87
C ALA A 213 -46.41 14.35 0.18
N LEU A 214 -47.12 13.80 1.16
CA LEU A 214 -46.58 12.89 2.17
C LEU A 214 -46.16 11.55 1.56
N TRP A 215 -46.93 11.05 0.59
CA TRP A 215 -46.59 9.85 -0.16
C TRP A 215 -45.31 10.06 -0.97
N PHE A 216 -45.17 11.21 -1.64
CA PHE A 216 -43.94 11.59 -2.35
C PHE A 216 -42.75 11.68 -1.39
N ALA A 217 -42.88 12.39 -0.27
CA ALA A 217 -41.80 12.46 0.74
C ALA A 217 -41.38 11.06 1.22
N LYS A 218 -42.36 10.19 1.45
CA LYS A 218 -42.13 8.80 1.86
C LYS A 218 -41.38 7.99 0.80
N SER A 219 -41.60 8.22 -0.49
CA SER A 219 -40.83 7.51 -1.54
C SER A 219 -39.34 7.86 -1.55
N PHE A 220 -38.96 8.98 -0.94
CA PHE A 220 -37.55 9.37 -0.73
C PHE A 220 -37.05 9.07 0.70
N GLY A 221 -37.80 8.30 1.49
CA GLY A 221 -37.43 7.91 2.86
C GLY A 221 -37.73 8.96 3.94
N LEU A 222 -38.47 10.03 3.62
CA LEU A 222 -38.87 11.06 4.58
C LEU A 222 -40.27 10.78 5.14
N GLU A 223 -40.37 10.45 6.44
CA GLU A 223 -41.66 10.22 7.10
C GLU A 223 -42.03 11.38 8.05
N LEU A 224 -43.20 11.99 7.84
CA LEU A 224 -43.70 13.08 8.68
C LEU A 224 -44.45 12.53 9.90
N GLY A 225 -43.87 12.64 11.10
CA GLY A 225 -44.52 12.15 12.33
C GLY A 225 -45.62 13.07 12.87
N ILE A 226 -45.31 14.35 13.10
CA ILE A 226 -46.20 15.32 13.76
C ILE A 226 -46.07 16.69 13.09
N LEU A 227 -47.21 17.31 12.80
CA LEU A 227 -47.27 18.68 12.28
C LEU A 227 -47.95 19.59 13.30
N LYS A 228 -47.20 20.54 13.86
CA LYS A 228 -47.69 21.50 14.87
C LYS A 228 -47.85 22.87 14.24
N PHE A 229 -49.05 23.44 14.33
CA PHE A 229 -49.35 24.79 13.87
C PHE A 229 -49.72 25.65 15.07
N LYS A 230 -49.15 26.85 15.16
CA LYS A 230 -49.52 27.84 16.16
C LYS A 230 -50.39 28.92 15.51
N ASP A 231 -51.62 29.09 15.99
CA ASP A 231 -52.46 30.20 15.51
C ASP A 231 -52.01 31.49 16.19
N VAL A 232 -51.50 32.42 15.39
CA VAL A 232 -50.93 33.71 15.80
C VAL A 232 -51.93 34.57 16.59
N LYS A 233 -53.25 34.35 16.42
CA LYS A 233 -54.30 35.14 17.12
C LYS A 233 -54.81 34.50 18.41
N CYS A 234 -54.95 33.17 18.45
CA CYS A 234 -55.50 32.46 19.62
C CYS A 234 -54.42 31.89 20.55
N ASN A 235 -53.15 31.94 20.15
CA ASN A 235 -52.00 31.35 20.85
C ASN A 235 -52.16 29.83 21.14
N GLU A 236 -53.14 29.18 20.51
CA GLU A 236 -53.40 27.76 20.58
C GLU A 236 -52.55 27.01 19.54
N THR A 237 -51.99 25.89 19.96
CA THR A 237 -51.21 24.99 19.11
C THR A 237 -52.08 23.81 18.67
N TYR A 238 -52.22 23.60 17.37
CA TYR A 238 -52.89 22.43 16.79
C TYR A 238 -51.85 21.42 16.33
N SER A 239 -51.95 20.20 16.83
CA SER A 239 -51.10 19.08 16.44
C SER A 239 -51.88 18.12 15.54
N LEU A 240 -51.37 17.89 14.34
CA LEU A 240 -51.81 16.84 13.44
C LEU A 240 -50.82 15.69 13.53
N HIS A 241 -51.24 14.60 14.15
CA HIS A 241 -50.48 13.36 14.21
C HIS A 241 -50.80 12.53 12.96
N TYR A 242 -49.74 12.16 12.23
CA TYR A 242 -49.85 11.35 11.02
C TYR A 242 -49.59 9.87 11.32
N HIS A 243 -49.01 9.56 12.48
CA HIS A 243 -49.02 8.23 13.07
C HIS A 243 -50.12 8.10 14.13
N THR A 244 -51.00 7.12 13.95
CA THR A 244 -51.76 6.56 15.06
C THR A 244 -50.79 5.64 15.80
N PRO A 245 -50.51 5.83 17.10
CA PRO A 245 -49.78 4.82 17.84
C PRO A 245 -50.64 3.56 17.81
N MET A 246 -50.18 2.53 17.12
CA MET A 246 -50.61 1.18 17.44
C MET A 246 -50.18 0.97 18.89
N THR A 247 -51.18 0.92 19.76
CA THR A 247 -51.16 0.36 21.11
C THR A 247 -49.99 -0.58 21.38
N SER A 248 -48.95 -0.09 22.05
CA SER A 248 -48.61 -0.52 23.42
C SER A 248 -47.41 0.27 23.97
N ARG A 249 -47.57 0.72 25.23
CA ARG A 249 -46.61 1.32 26.18
C ARG A 249 -46.16 2.75 25.87
N ALA A 250 -46.74 3.75 26.53
CA ALA A 250 -46.52 4.16 27.93
C ALA A 250 -45.13 4.79 28.12
N GLU A 251 -45.19 6.04 28.56
CA GLU A 251 -44.13 6.99 28.88
C GLU A 251 -43.08 6.42 29.85
N GLU A 252 -41.83 6.81 29.66
CA GLU A 252 -40.76 7.00 30.67
C GLU A 252 -39.61 7.68 29.91
N GLU A 253 -39.41 8.99 30.08
CA GLU A 253 -38.46 9.63 31.00
C GLU A 253 -36.99 9.20 30.82
N GLU A 254 -36.13 10.21 30.79
CA GLU A 254 -34.69 10.15 30.57
C GLU A 254 -33.93 9.34 31.65
N THR A 255 -32.70 8.96 31.29
CA THR A 255 -31.54 8.51 32.11
C THR A 255 -31.19 6.99 32.02
N PRO A 256 -29.94 6.57 32.35
CA PRO A 256 -29.03 5.95 31.39
C PRO A 256 -28.72 4.48 31.75
N GLU A 257 -28.02 3.79 30.84
CA GLU A 257 -27.39 2.47 31.05
C GLU A 257 -28.34 1.31 31.43
N SER A 258 -28.65 0.43 30.47
CA SER A 258 -28.77 -1.00 30.77
C SER A 258 -28.52 -1.90 29.54
N SER A 259 -28.25 -3.14 29.88
CA SER A 259 -27.72 -4.32 29.17
C SER A 259 -28.32 -4.73 27.80
N PRO A 260 -27.62 -5.61 27.05
CA PRO A 260 -27.85 -5.90 25.63
C PRO A 260 -28.98 -6.91 25.33
N GLU A 261 -29.97 -7.07 26.20
CA GLU A 261 -31.03 -8.08 26.02
C GLU A 261 -32.30 -7.54 25.36
N GLU A 262 -32.36 -6.23 25.04
CA GLU A 262 -33.49 -5.60 24.35
C GLU A 262 -33.08 -4.86 23.06
N LEU A 263 -32.13 -5.42 22.29
CA LEU A 263 -31.95 -4.96 20.90
C LEU A 263 -33.05 -5.57 20.03
N SER A 264 -33.78 -4.73 19.30
CA SER A 264 -34.76 -5.21 18.31
C SER A 264 -34.07 -6.12 17.28
N ASP A 265 -34.78 -7.14 16.77
CA ASP A 265 -34.25 -8.08 15.76
C ASP A 265 -33.67 -7.36 14.53
N TYR A 266 -34.23 -6.18 14.22
CA TYR A 266 -33.75 -5.29 13.17
C TYR A 266 -32.36 -4.70 13.47
N GLN A 267 -32.15 -4.15 14.67
CA GLN A 267 -30.85 -3.61 15.08
C GLN A 267 -29.77 -4.69 15.14
N ARG A 268 -30.13 -5.89 15.60
CA ARG A 268 -29.21 -7.04 15.62
C ARG A 268 -28.77 -7.44 14.22
N SER A 269 -29.71 -7.51 13.28
CA SER A 269 -29.43 -7.81 11.86
C SER A 269 -28.52 -6.76 11.21
N GLN A 270 -28.69 -5.48 11.54
CA GLN A 270 -27.80 -4.42 11.05
C GLN A 270 -26.38 -4.55 11.60
N ILE A 271 -26.23 -4.83 12.90
CA ILE A 271 -24.93 -5.03 13.56
C ILE A 271 -24.19 -6.24 12.95
N GLU A 272 -24.90 -7.34 12.67
CA GLU A 272 -24.33 -8.52 12.01
C GLU A 272 -23.84 -8.22 10.58
N GLN A 273 -24.60 -7.46 9.79
CA GLN A 273 -24.19 -7.05 8.44
C GLN A 273 -22.94 -6.15 8.47
N ILE A 274 -22.88 -5.22 9.41
CA ILE A 274 -21.71 -4.36 9.59
C ILE A 274 -20.49 -5.21 9.98
N LEU A 275 -20.63 -6.12 10.94
CA LEU A 275 -19.53 -7.00 11.33
C LEU A 275 -19.02 -7.84 10.14
N PHE A 276 -19.92 -8.39 9.32
CA PHE A 276 -19.56 -9.11 8.11
C PHE A 276 -18.75 -8.25 7.13
N LEU A 277 -19.13 -6.98 6.94
CA LEU A 277 -18.38 -6.05 6.08
C LEU A 277 -17.00 -5.75 6.67
N LEU A 278 -16.90 -5.52 7.98
CA LEU A 278 -15.63 -5.27 8.65
C LEU A 278 -14.67 -6.45 8.49
N ASP A 279 -15.16 -7.69 8.64
CA ASP A 279 -14.36 -8.90 8.44
C ASP A 279 -13.96 -9.10 6.98
N LYS A 280 -14.89 -8.88 6.03
CA LYS A 280 -14.65 -9.00 4.58
C LYS A 280 -13.56 -8.04 4.08
N PHE A 281 -13.48 -6.84 4.65
CA PHE A 281 -12.53 -5.81 4.27
C PHE A 281 -11.35 -5.67 5.24
N TYR A 282 -11.18 -6.60 6.18
CA TYR A 282 -10.08 -6.62 7.16
C TYR A 282 -9.97 -5.32 7.99
N VAL A 283 -11.11 -4.73 8.33
CA VAL A 283 -11.19 -3.49 9.08
C VAL A 283 -11.01 -3.78 10.57
N SER A 284 -10.03 -3.09 11.19
CA SER A 284 -9.76 -3.23 12.62
C SER A 284 -10.83 -2.57 13.49
N ASP A 285 -11.05 -3.11 14.69
CA ASP A 285 -11.94 -2.51 15.70
C ASP A 285 -11.56 -1.06 16.02
N ARG A 286 -10.26 -0.74 15.98
CA ARG A 286 -9.74 0.61 16.22
C ARG A 286 -10.21 1.59 15.16
N PHE A 287 -10.15 1.19 13.89
CA PHE A 287 -10.63 2.02 12.78
C PHE A 287 -12.15 2.22 12.84
N TYR A 288 -12.89 1.15 13.14
CA TYR A 288 -14.34 1.27 13.31
C TYR A 288 -14.72 2.18 14.50
N HIS A 289 -13.97 2.12 15.60
CA HIS A 289 -14.14 3.06 16.70
C HIS A 289 -13.93 4.51 16.26
N GLU A 290 -12.88 4.80 15.49
CA GLU A 290 -12.62 6.14 14.96
C GLU A 290 -13.78 6.62 14.06
N LEU A 291 -14.36 5.71 13.24
CA LEU A 291 -15.56 6.00 12.45
C LEU A 291 -16.79 6.33 13.32
N THR A 292 -17.05 5.55 14.37
CA THR A 292 -18.19 5.81 15.27
C THR A 292 -18.05 7.11 16.08
N VAL A 293 -16.84 7.64 16.21
CA VAL A 293 -16.60 8.97 16.81
C VAL A 293 -16.84 10.09 15.80
N ALA A 294 -16.62 9.84 14.51
CA ALA A 294 -16.82 10.81 13.44
C ALA A 294 -18.28 10.89 12.94
N TYR A 295 -19.09 9.84 13.16
CA TYR A 295 -20.47 9.74 12.68
C TYR A 295 -21.41 9.21 13.77
N GLU A 296 -22.43 9.99 14.14
CA GLU A 296 -23.39 9.66 15.21
C GLU A 296 -24.45 8.61 14.79
N ASP A 297 -24.64 8.39 13.49
CA ASP A 297 -25.70 7.53 12.94
C ASP A 297 -25.31 6.05 12.79
N ILE A 298 -24.15 5.65 13.30
CA ILE A 298 -23.59 4.29 13.13
C ILE A 298 -23.61 3.53 14.47
N PRO A 299 -23.91 2.21 14.48
CA PRO A 299 -23.91 1.41 15.71
C PRO A 299 -22.59 1.50 16.48
N SER A 300 -22.71 1.70 17.80
CA SER A 300 -21.57 1.85 18.70
C SER A 300 -20.53 0.75 18.55
N SER A 301 -19.25 1.13 18.56
CA SER A 301 -18.10 0.21 18.43
C SER A 301 -18.08 -0.89 19.50
N TYR A 302 -18.66 -0.64 20.67
CA TYR A 302 -18.81 -1.62 21.73
C TYR A 302 -19.71 -2.81 21.31
N LEU A 303 -20.80 -2.55 20.58
CA LEU A 303 -21.75 -3.58 20.14
C LEU A 303 -21.12 -4.55 19.13
N ILE A 304 -20.33 -4.01 18.19
CA ILE A 304 -19.60 -4.80 17.19
C ILE A 304 -18.52 -5.66 17.86
N LYS A 305 -17.77 -5.08 18.80
CA LYS A 305 -16.73 -5.80 19.55
C LYS A 305 -17.32 -6.93 20.39
N GLN A 306 -18.47 -6.70 21.01
CA GLN A 306 -19.18 -7.70 21.79
C GLN A 306 -19.71 -8.84 20.91
N LEU A 307 -20.37 -8.53 19.79
CA LEU A 307 -20.85 -9.53 18.84
C LEU A 307 -19.70 -10.40 18.29
N ARG A 308 -18.57 -9.77 17.94
CA ARG A 308 -17.36 -10.47 17.48
C ARG A 308 -16.79 -11.40 18.56
N SER A 309 -16.79 -10.96 19.83
CA SER A 309 -16.38 -11.79 20.96
C SER A 309 -17.31 -12.98 21.19
N ASP A 310 -18.62 -12.77 21.06
CA ASP A 310 -19.63 -13.82 21.22
C ASP A 310 -19.54 -14.87 20.11
N LEU A 311 -19.36 -14.44 18.85
CA LEU A 311 -19.13 -15.34 17.72
C LEU A 311 -17.83 -16.13 17.88
N ASN A 312 -16.73 -15.48 18.27
CA ASN A 312 -15.45 -16.16 18.52
C ASN A 312 -15.55 -17.17 19.67
N ARG A 313 -16.37 -16.87 20.68
CA ARG A 313 -16.66 -17.79 21.79
C ARG A 313 -17.51 -18.98 21.33
N MET A 314 -18.42 -18.79 20.37
CA MET A 314 -19.20 -19.86 19.74
C MET A 314 -18.36 -20.74 18.80
N THR A 315 -17.34 -20.19 18.16
CA THR A 315 -16.46 -20.93 17.23
C THR A 315 -15.27 -21.61 17.89
N ASN A 316 -14.94 -21.26 19.14
CA ASN A 316 -13.98 -22.01 19.95
C ASN A 316 -14.63 -23.31 20.48
N ILE A 317 -14.78 -24.29 19.59
CA ILE A 317 -15.06 -25.68 19.93
C ILE A 317 -13.80 -26.23 20.63
N ALA A 318 -14.01 -26.83 21.80
CA ALA A 318 -12.99 -27.55 22.58
C ALA A 318 -12.41 -28.76 21.84
#